data_AF-A0A7I6GXK4-F1
#
_entry.id   AF-A0A7I6GXK4-F1
#
_cell.length_a   1.000
_cell.length_b   1.000
_cell.length_c   1.000
_cell.angle_alpha   90.00
_cell.angle_beta   90.00
_cell.angle_gamma   90.00
#
_symmetry.space_group_name_H-M   'P 1'
#
loop_
_entity.id
_entity.type
_entity.pdbx_description
1 polymer ?
#
loop_
_entity_poly.entity_id
_entity_poly.type
_entity_poly.pdbx_seq_one_letter_code
_entity_poly.pdbx_strand_id
1 'polypeptide(L)' 'MYGGDKASNFERFRGSNSALIFVNEATTLHKQTLEEVFKRLRCGQETIIFDTNPDHPEHYFKTD' A
#
# COMPACT_ATOMS: atom_id res chain seq x y z
N MET A 1 -9.51 -8.27 -2.73
CA MET A 1 -9.19 -6.88 -3.13
C MET A 1 -9.63 -5.95 -2.01
N TYR A 2 -8.70 -5.16 -1.46
CA TYR A 2 -9.01 -4.08 -0.53
C TYR A 2 -9.00 -2.77 -1.34
N GLY A 3 -10.12 -2.05 -1.38
CA GLY A 3 -10.18 -0.74 -2.03
C GLY A 3 -9.40 0.30 -1.22
N GLY A 4 -9.00 1.40 -1.85
CA GLY A 4 -8.20 2.46 -1.21
C GLY A 4 -8.63 3.89 -1.54
N ASP A 5 -9.81 4.03 -2.15
CA ASP A 5 -10.46 5.30 -2.50
C ASP A 5 -10.82 6.18 -1.29
N LYS A 6 -10.98 5.56 -0.11
CA LYS A 6 -11.22 6.25 1.16
C LYS A 6 -10.07 6.04 2.11
N ALA A 7 -9.69 7.11 2.81
CA ALA A 7 -8.64 7.08 3.81
C ALA A 7 -8.87 6.02 4.90
N SER A 8 -10.12 5.72 5.30
CA SER A 8 -10.42 4.73 6.34
C SER A 8 -10.43 3.28 5.86
N ASN A 9 -10.30 3.01 4.56
CA ASN A 9 -10.40 1.63 4.04
C ASN A 9 -9.27 0.72 4.56
N PHE A 10 -8.18 1.29 5.10
CA PHE A 10 -7.12 0.51 5.72
C PHE A 10 -7.60 -0.35 6.90
N GLU A 11 -8.68 0.06 7.56
CA GLU A 11 -9.23 -0.67 8.71
C GLU A 11 -9.62 -2.10 8.35
N ARG A 12 -10.01 -2.34 7.09
CA ARG A 12 -10.46 -3.65 6.60
C ARG A 12 -9.35 -4.70 6.53
N PHE A 13 -8.10 -4.28 6.43
CA PHE A 13 -6.95 -5.19 6.45
C PHE A 13 -6.12 -5.04 7.73
N ARG A 14 -6.57 -4.24 8.70
CA ARG A 14 -5.93 -4.18 10.01
C ARG A 14 -6.09 -5.54 10.71
N GLY A 15 -4.99 -6.08 11.24
CA GLY A 15 -4.96 -7.41 11.87
C GLY A 15 -4.61 -8.57 10.93
N SER A 16 -4.50 -8.32 9.61
CA SER A 16 -3.95 -9.31 8.70
C SER A 16 -2.42 -9.36 8.78
N ASN A 17 -1.86 -10.54 8.47
CA ASN A 17 -0.45 -10.77 8.25
C ASN A 17 -0.26 -11.40 6.87
N SER A 18 0.70 -10.92 6.11
CA SER A 18 0.96 -11.39 4.73
C SER A 18 2.45 -11.47 4.44
N ALA A 19 2.86 -12.44 3.64
CA ALA A 19 4.22 -12.55 3.12
C ALA A 19 4.41 -11.77 1.81
N LEU A 20 3.33 -11.59 1.03
CA LEU A 20 3.32 -10.84 -0.22
C LEU A 20 2.12 -9.91 -0.27
N ILE A 21 2.34 -8.66 -0.66
CA ILE A 21 1.28 -7.67 -0.90
C ILE A 21 1.49 -7.02 -2.27
N PHE A 22 0.43 -6.97 -3.07
CA PHE A 22 0.41 -6.21 -4.31
C PHE A 22 -0.48 -4.97 -4.12
N VAL A 23 0.07 -3.79 -4.42
CA VAL A 23 -0.62 -2.51 -4.31
C VAL A 23 -0.72 -1.91 -5.69
N ASN A 24 -1.94 -1.92 -6.24
CA ASN A 24 -2.22 -1.32 -7.54
C ASN A 24 -2.39 0.20 -7.43
N GLU A 25 -1.99 0.92 -8.47
CA GLU A 25 -2.09 2.39 -8.58
C GLU A 25 -1.65 3.12 -7.31
N ALA A 26 -0.52 2.73 -6.71
CA ALA A 26 -0.20 3.13 -5.34
C ALA A 26 -0.14 4.65 -5.12
N THR A 27 0.14 5.43 -6.17
CA THR A 27 0.14 6.89 -6.14
C THR A 27 -1.24 7.54 -5.99
N THR A 28 -2.33 6.81 -6.19
CA THR A 28 -3.70 7.30 -5.99
C THR A 28 -4.20 7.06 -4.56
N LEU A 29 -3.45 6.28 -3.77
CA LEU A 29 -3.82 5.90 -2.42
C LEU A 29 -3.39 6.96 -1.40
N HIS A 30 -4.20 7.12 -0.35
CA HIS A 30 -3.81 7.95 0.78
C HIS A 30 -2.56 7.38 1.47
N LYS A 31 -1.64 8.28 1.87
CA LYS A 31 -0.42 7.94 2.61
C LYS A 31 -0.68 7.01 3.81
N GLN A 32 -1.74 7.26 4.58
CA GLN A 32 -2.12 6.44 5.73
C GLN A 32 -2.44 4.98 5.35
N THR A 33 -3.07 4.76 4.18
CA THR A 33 -3.35 3.42 3.67
C THR A 33 -2.04 2.68 3.40
N LEU A 34 -1.09 3.33 2.75
CA LEU A 34 0.21 2.76 2.42
C LEU A 34 1.05 2.48 3.68
N GLU A 35 1.05 3.41 4.66
CA GLU A 35 1.68 3.20 5.96
C GLU A 35 1.13 1.98 6.70
N GLU A 36 -0.18 1.73 6.61
CA GLU A 36 -0.79 0.55 7.21
C GLU A 36 -0.44 -0.73 6.44
N VAL A 37 -0.24 -0.68 5.12
CA VAL A 37 0.21 -1.83 4.32
C VAL A 37 1.58 -2.32 4.79
N PHE A 38 2.53 -1.42 5.02
CA PHE A 38 3.86 -1.78 5.53
C PHE A 38 3.82 -2.53 6.87
N LYS A 39 2.81 -2.26 7.71
CA LYS A 39 2.66 -2.93 9.01
C LYS A 39 2.15 -4.37 8.92
N ARG A 40 1.68 -4.82 7.75
CA ARG A 40 1.08 -6.16 7.51
C ARG A 40 2.07 -7.21 7.05
N LEU A 41 3.25 -6.80 6.62
CA LEU A 41 4.37 -7.70 6.43
C LEU A 41 4.91 -8.11 7.80
N ARG A 42 4.58 -9.33 8.24
CA ARG A 42 4.99 -9.88 9.55
C ARG A 42 5.38 -11.37 9.49
N CYS A 43 5.60 -11.93 8.31
CA CYS A 43 5.80 -13.37 8.13
C CYS A 43 6.88 -13.69 7.08
N GLY A 44 8.07 -14.08 7.55
CA GLY A 44 9.10 -14.68 6.71
C GLY A 44 9.70 -13.73 5.68
N GLN A 45 9.87 -14.19 4.44
CA GLN A 45 10.27 -13.30 3.35
C GLN A 45 9.09 -12.43 2.96
N GLU A 46 9.25 -11.14 3.21
CA GLU A 46 8.21 -10.14 3.05
C GLU A 46 8.47 -9.31 1.80
N THR A 47 7.50 -9.25 0.90
CA THR A 47 7.62 -8.49 -0.36
C THR A 47 6.37 -7.64 -0.56
N ILE A 48 6.57 -6.37 -0.93
CA ILE A 48 5.50 -5.53 -1.45
C ILE A 48 5.88 -5.11 -2.86
N ILE A 49 4.93 -5.25 -3.78
CA ILE A 49 5.04 -4.76 -5.14
C ILE A 49 4.07 -3.59 -5.28
N PHE A 50 4.59 -2.41 -5.56
CA PHE A 50 3.81 -1.22 -5.84
C PHE A 50 3.77 -1.01 -7.35
N ASP A 51 2.58 -1.13 -7.92
CA ASP A 51 2.33 -0.71 -9.30
C ASP A 51 1.91 0.75 -9.32
N THR A 52 2.51 1.55 -10.20
CA THR A 52 2.26 2.99 -10.27
C THR A 52 2.25 3.50 -11.71
N ASN A 53 1.37 4.46 -11.99
CA ASN A 53 1.32 5.15 -13.28
C ASN A 53 2.17 6.43 -13.23
N PRO A 54 2.76 6.90 -14.33
CA PRO A 54 3.65 8.07 -14.36
C PRO A 54 2.97 9.39 -13.96
N ASP A 55 1.64 9.42 -13.88
CA ASP A 55 0.79 10.62 -13.76
C ASP A 55 0.99 11.43 -12.47
N HIS A 56 1.59 10.83 -11.44
CA HIS A 56 1.87 11.46 -10.15
C HIS A 56 3.36 11.34 -9.79
N PRO A 57 4.25 12.10 -10.47
CA PRO A 57 5.70 12.01 -10.27
C PRO A 57 6.15 12.57 -8.92
N GLU A 58 5.43 13.56 -8.38
CA GLU A 58 5.74 14.17 -7.06
C GLU A 58 5.24 13.34 -5.87
N HIS A 59 4.62 12.18 -6.11
CA HIS A 59 4.16 11.34 -5.03
C HIS A 59 5.36 10.89 -4.18
N TYR A 60 5.23 10.92 -2.86
CA TYR A 60 6.32 10.67 -1.90
C TYR A 60 7.02 9.30 -2.06
N PHE A 61 6.41 8.38 -2.80
CA PHE A 61 6.92 7.05 -3.11
C PHE A 61 7.88 7.02 -4.31
N LYS A 62 7.91 8.09 -5.11
CA LYS A 62 8.68 8.23 -6.35
C LYS A 62 9.81 9.24 -6.27
N THR A 63 9.88 9.96 -5.16
CA THR A 63 10.98 10.86 -4.83
C THR A 63 12.01 10.09 -4.03
N ASP A 64 13.25 10.03 -4.53
CA ASP A 64 14.43 9.42 -3.87
C ASP A 64 14.66 9.93 -2.44
#